data_AF-A0A177L9V1-F1
#
_entry.id   AF-A0A177L9V1-F1
#
_cell.length_a   1.000
_cell.length_b   1.000
_cell.length_c   1.000
_cell.angle_alpha   90.00
_cell.angle_beta   90.00
_cell.angle_gamma   90.00
#
_symmetry.space_group_name_H-M   'P 1'
#
loop_
_entity.id
_entity.type
_entity.pdbx_description
1 polymer ?
#
loop_
_entity_poly.entity_id
_entity_poly.type
_entity_poly.pdbx_seq_one_letter_code
_entity_poly.pdbx_strand_id
1 'polypeptide(L)'
;MQPGKRKKPNNTTKRSTRAASLFLHTKGEIFKMTTKLGTQKIVEVEGTEYTLQHPGHREATRIQDRVQTGEGKFSTEKFYEELMKHVIVSPKVNWEYFDGNEAKGIEGHDGFDELMKEAAAFLRE
;
A
#
# COMPACT_ATOMS: atom_id res chain seq x y z
N MET A 1 54.47 -32.78 16.09
CA MET A 1 54.28 -31.43 15.53
C MET A 1 52.82 -31.29 15.08
N GLN A 2 52.06 -30.49 15.85
CA GLN A 2 50.68 -29.94 15.72
C GLN A 2 49.62 -30.56 14.75
N PRO A 3 48.43 -30.94 15.26
CA PRO A 3 47.21 -31.15 14.46
C PRO A 3 46.47 -29.83 14.13
N GLY A 4 45.86 -29.79 12.93
CA GLY A 4 45.23 -28.62 12.32
C GLY A 4 44.04 -28.03 13.09
N LYS A 5 43.99 -26.69 13.13
CA LYS A 5 42.97 -25.91 13.84
C LYS A 5 41.60 -26.00 13.15
N ARG A 6 40.61 -26.54 13.86
CA ARG A 6 39.18 -26.42 13.52
C ARG A 6 38.75 -24.96 13.61
N LYS A 7 38.27 -24.37 12.50
CA LYS A 7 37.63 -23.05 12.49
C LYS A 7 36.27 -23.14 13.20
N LYS A 8 36.07 -22.33 14.23
CA LYS A 8 34.79 -22.18 14.95
C LYS A 8 33.77 -21.50 14.02
N PRO A 9 32.50 -21.93 13.96
CA PRO A 9 31.47 -21.17 13.26
C PRO A 9 31.11 -19.91 14.06
N ASN A 10 31.25 -18.75 13.41
CA ASN A 10 30.96 -17.43 13.99
C ASN A 10 29.47 -17.28 14.33
N ASN A 11 29.20 -16.88 15.57
CA ASN A 11 27.88 -16.70 16.18
C ASN A 11 27.18 -15.38 15.77
N THR A 12 27.44 -14.87 14.56
CA THR A 12 26.97 -13.52 14.14
C THR A 12 25.58 -13.55 13.50
N THR A 13 25.04 -14.73 13.15
CA THR A 13 23.78 -14.82 12.38
C THR A 13 22.54 -15.08 13.25
N LYS A 14 22.68 -15.31 14.56
CA LYS A 14 21.54 -15.63 15.46
C LYS A 14 20.86 -14.43 16.11
N ARG A 15 21.43 -13.22 16.03
CA ARG A 15 20.81 -12.00 16.59
C ARG A 15 19.94 -11.27 15.57
N SER A 16 20.25 -11.39 14.28
CA SER A 16 19.58 -10.68 13.19
C SER A 16 18.18 -11.24 12.89
N THR A 17 17.98 -12.55 12.97
CA THR A 17 16.66 -13.18 12.73
C THR A 17 15.63 -12.78 13.79
N ARG A 18 16.03 -12.73 15.07
CA ARG A 18 15.14 -12.29 16.16
C ARG A 18 14.73 -10.83 16.03
N ALA A 19 15.65 -9.95 15.62
CA ALA A 19 15.34 -8.55 15.41
C ALA A 19 14.37 -8.35 14.24
N ALA A 20 14.60 -9.04 13.11
CA ALA A 20 13.70 -9.00 11.97
C ALA A 20 12.30 -9.54 12.31
N SER A 21 12.22 -10.66 13.04
CA SER A 21 10.93 -11.23 13.45
C SER A 21 10.19 -10.36 14.46
N LEU A 22 10.92 -9.66 15.35
CA LEU A 22 10.31 -8.71 16.29
C LEU A 22 9.76 -7.50 15.53
N PHE A 23 10.52 -6.98 14.55
CA PHE A 23 10.13 -5.83 13.75
C PHE A 23 8.85 -6.10 12.93
N LEU A 24 8.77 -7.29 12.33
CA LEU A 24 7.58 -7.76 11.62
C LEU A 24 6.39 -7.96 12.58
N HIS A 25 6.61 -8.55 13.76
CA HIS A 25 5.56 -8.66 14.79
C HIS A 25 5.08 -7.30 15.28
N THR A 26 5.97 -6.37 15.58
CA THR A 26 5.60 -5.03 16.04
C THR A 26 4.89 -4.23 14.95
N LYS A 27 5.31 -4.33 13.68
CA LYS A 27 4.56 -3.73 12.57
C LYS A 27 3.15 -4.31 12.47
N GLY A 28 3.02 -5.64 12.54
CA GLY A 28 1.73 -6.33 12.47
C GLY A 28 0.82 -6.06 13.68
N GLU A 29 1.38 -5.95 14.89
CA GLU A 29 0.62 -5.60 16.09
C GLU A 29 0.19 -4.13 16.07
N ILE A 30 1.07 -3.18 15.76
CA ILE A 30 0.71 -1.75 15.60
C ILE A 30 -0.40 -1.61 14.55
N PHE A 31 -0.28 -2.32 13.42
CA PHE A 31 -1.29 -2.33 12.37
C PHE A 31 -2.64 -2.88 12.85
N LYS A 32 -2.66 -3.98 13.61
CA LYS A 32 -3.89 -4.52 14.22
C LYS A 32 -4.53 -3.58 15.25
N MET A 33 -3.79 -2.65 15.86
CA MET A 33 -4.35 -1.69 16.80
C MET A 33 -4.98 -0.47 16.09
N THR A 34 -4.53 -0.13 14.89
CA THR A 34 -5.07 0.97 14.08
C THR A 34 -6.28 0.59 13.24
N THR A 35 -6.52 -0.71 12.98
CA THR A 35 -7.68 -1.21 12.22
C THR A 35 -9.02 -1.14 12.97
N LYS A 36 -9.06 -0.56 14.17
CA LYS A 36 -10.27 -0.50 15.01
C LYS A 36 -11.33 0.54 14.56
N LEU A 37 -11.21 1.12 13.37
CA LEU A 37 -12.13 2.18 12.88
C LEU A 37 -12.66 2.00 11.44
N GLY A 38 -12.39 0.89 10.76
CA GLY A 38 -12.99 0.63 9.44
C GLY A 38 -12.31 -0.52 8.71
N THR A 39 -13.01 -1.09 7.72
CA THR A 39 -12.50 -2.11 6.81
C THR A 39 -11.24 -1.56 6.13
N GLN A 40 -10.07 -2.01 6.55
CA GLN A 40 -8.78 -1.70 5.93
C GLN A 40 -8.19 -2.98 5.36
N LYS A 41 -7.68 -2.91 4.13
CA LYS A 41 -7.06 -4.02 3.40
C LYS A 41 -5.64 -3.63 3.01
N ILE A 42 -4.68 -4.52 3.24
CA ILE A 42 -3.33 -4.35 2.70
C ILE A 42 -3.27 -5.11 1.38
N VAL A 43 -2.75 -4.46 0.35
CA VAL A 43 -2.55 -5.01 -0.99
C VAL A 43 -1.09 -4.80 -1.35
N GLU A 44 -0.41 -5.88 -1.72
CA GLU A 44 0.94 -5.80 -2.24
C GLU A 44 0.85 -5.74 -3.77
N VAL A 45 1.30 -4.64 -4.36
CA VAL A 45 1.35 -4.44 -5.82
C VAL A 45 2.78 -4.13 -6.19
N GLU A 46 3.35 -4.94 -7.09
CA GLU A 46 4.75 -4.86 -7.53
C GLU A 46 5.79 -4.77 -6.39
N GLY A 47 5.56 -5.49 -5.29
CA GLY A 47 6.44 -5.48 -4.12
C GLY A 47 6.34 -4.22 -3.26
N THR A 48 5.37 -3.35 -3.54
CA THR A 48 5.01 -2.20 -2.70
C THR A 48 3.73 -2.50 -1.92
N GLU A 49 3.78 -2.36 -0.60
CA GLU A 49 2.62 -2.54 0.28
C GLU A 49 1.74 -1.28 0.30
N TYR A 50 0.52 -1.39 -0.22
CA TYR A 50 -0.51 -0.36 -0.17
C TYR A 50 -1.59 -0.71 0.85
N THR A 51 -2.00 0.28 1.62
CA THR A 51 -3.09 0.21 2.59
C THR A 51 -4.30 0.91 1.99
N LEU A 52 -5.34 0.13 1.76
CA LEU A 52 -6.67 0.58 1.36
C LEU A 52 -7.55 0.70 2.60
N GLN A 53 -8.38 1.73 2.65
CA GLN A 53 -9.39 1.93 3.67
C GLN A 53 -10.72 2.25 3.02
N HIS A 54 -11.79 1.63 3.49
CA HIS A 54 -13.11 1.91 2.96
C HIS A 54 -13.61 3.25 3.52
N PRO A 55 -13.87 4.27 2.68
CA PRO A 55 -14.30 5.60 3.15
C PRO A 55 -15.75 5.62 3.68
N GLY A 56 -16.44 4.48 3.59
CA GLY A 56 -17.83 4.31 4.00
C GLY A 56 -18.78 4.44 2.80
N HIS A 57 -19.93 3.77 2.88
CA HIS A 57 -20.91 3.69 1.79
C HIS A 57 -21.37 5.09 1.33
N ARG A 58 -21.55 6.02 2.27
CA ARG A 58 -21.95 7.39 1.96
C ARG A 58 -20.91 8.14 1.12
N GLU A 59 -19.63 8.01 1.46
CA GLU A 59 -18.57 8.64 0.68
C GLU A 59 -18.38 7.92 -0.66
N ALA A 60 -18.49 6.58 -0.71
CA ALA A 60 -18.47 5.82 -1.96
C ALA A 60 -19.57 6.28 -2.93
N THR A 61 -20.80 6.50 -2.46
CA THR A 61 -21.88 7.07 -3.28
C THR A 61 -21.58 8.49 -3.72
N ARG A 62 -21.00 9.33 -2.85
CA ARG A 62 -20.59 10.69 -3.22
C ARG A 62 -19.50 10.71 -4.27
N ILE A 63 -18.54 9.79 -4.20
CA ILE A 63 -17.52 9.62 -5.23
C ILE A 63 -18.20 9.28 -6.56
N GLN A 64 -19.09 8.29 -6.58
CA GLN A 64 -19.84 7.92 -7.80
C GLN A 64 -20.73 9.04 -8.37
N ASP A 65 -21.25 9.92 -7.51
CA ASP A 65 -22.03 11.09 -7.91
C ASP A 65 -21.12 12.20 -8.49
N ARG A 66 -20.00 12.48 -7.83
CA ARG A 66 -19.03 13.53 -8.24
C ARG A 66 -18.30 13.21 -9.55
N VAL A 67 -18.08 11.94 -9.84
CA VAL A 67 -17.40 11.50 -11.07
C VAL A 67 -18.33 11.48 -12.29
N GLN A 68 -19.65 11.58 -12.09
CA GLN A 68 -20.59 11.80 -13.18
C GLN A 68 -20.51 13.27 -13.62
N THR A 69 -20.23 13.47 -14.90
CA THR A 69 -20.33 14.80 -15.51
C THR A 69 -21.78 15.12 -15.85
N GLY A 70 -22.12 16.40 -15.97
CA GLY A 70 -23.49 16.87 -16.23
C GLY A 70 -24.15 16.34 -17.51
N GLU A 71 -23.39 15.71 -18.41
CA GLU A 71 -23.90 14.98 -19.58
C GLU A 71 -24.21 13.49 -19.30
N GLY A 72 -24.14 13.04 -18.05
CA GLY A 72 -24.30 11.63 -17.67
C GLY A 72 -23.08 10.75 -18.01
N LYS A 73 -21.94 11.35 -18.37
CA LYS A 73 -20.70 10.62 -18.70
C LYS A 73 -19.86 10.41 -17.44
N PHE A 74 -19.38 9.19 -17.23
CA PHE A 74 -18.48 8.84 -16.13
C PHE A 74 -17.05 9.26 -16.45
N SER A 75 -16.43 10.05 -15.58
CA SER A 75 -15.01 10.43 -15.71
C SER A 75 -14.13 9.47 -14.94
N THR A 76 -13.52 8.53 -15.65
CA THR A 76 -12.59 7.55 -15.06
C THR A 76 -11.40 8.20 -14.36
N GLU A 77 -10.88 9.29 -14.92
CA GLU A 77 -9.80 10.08 -14.32
C GLU A 77 -10.18 10.60 -12.94
N LYS A 78 -11.32 11.31 -12.82
CA LYS A 78 -11.81 11.79 -11.52
C LYS A 78 -12.06 10.66 -10.54
N PHE A 79 -12.55 9.53 -11.03
CA PHE A 79 -12.81 8.36 -10.20
C PHE A 79 -11.53 7.80 -9.58
N TYR A 80 -10.49 7.60 -10.39
CA TYR A 80 -9.20 7.15 -9.87
C TYR A 80 -8.56 8.17 -8.93
N GLU A 81 -8.71 9.47 -9.20
CA GLU A 81 -8.26 10.51 -8.27
C GLU A 81 -8.97 10.43 -6.90
N GLU A 82 -10.28 10.20 -6.88
CA GLU A 82 -11.01 10.03 -5.64
C GLU A 82 -10.66 8.72 -4.91
N LEU A 83 -10.40 7.63 -5.63
CA LEU A 83 -9.87 6.39 -5.04
C LEU A 83 -8.52 6.63 -4.37
N MET A 84 -7.59 7.31 -5.04
CA MET A 84 -6.28 7.64 -4.47
C MET A 84 -6.40 8.51 -3.21
N LYS A 85 -7.37 9.42 -3.16
CA LYS A 85 -7.55 10.34 -2.03
C LYS A 85 -8.28 9.72 -0.83
N HIS A 86 -9.31 8.91 -1.09
CA HIS A 86 -10.24 8.42 -0.07
C HIS A 86 -10.07 6.95 0.26
N VAL A 87 -9.61 6.14 -0.70
CA VAL A 87 -9.43 4.69 -0.52
C VAL A 87 -7.99 4.35 -0.19
N ILE A 88 -7.01 4.96 -0.86
CA ILE A 88 -5.58 4.68 -0.62
C ILE A 88 -5.07 5.60 0.49
N VAL A 89 -4.83 5.05 1.68
CA VAL A 89 -4.38 5.84 2.85
C VAL A 89 -2.86 5.86 3.00
N SER A 90 -2.18 4.79 2.59
CA SER A 90 -0.73 4.67 2.73
C SER A 90 -0.14 3.68 1.72
N PRO A 91 0.96 4.02 1.03
CA PRO A 91 1.52 5.36 0.87
C PRO A 91 0.50 6.29 0.20
N LYS A 92 0.61 7.61 0.45
CA LYS A 92 -0.22 8.59 -0.28
C LYS A 92 0.25 8.66 -1.72
N VAL A 93 -0.50 8.03 -2.60
CA VAL A 93 -0.27 8.05 -4.03
C VAL A 93 -1.07 9.15 -4.70
N ASN A 94 -0.54 9.67 -5.80
CA ASN A 94 -1.21 10.61 -6.69
C ASN A 94 -0.76 10.29 -8.13
N TRP A 95 -1.32 10.96 -9.12
CA TRP A 95 -0.87 10.84 -10.51
C TRP A 95 0.64 10.98 -10.67
N GLU A 96 1.27 11.96 -10.01
CA GLU A 96 2.73 12.16 -10.02
C GLU A 96 3.54 10.98 -9.45
N TYR A 97 2.94 10.17 -8.58
CA TYR A 97 3.59 8.97 -8.03
C TYR A 97 3.69 7.86 -9.07
N PHE A 98 2.68 7.73 -9.93
CA PHE A 98 2.63 6.67 -10.95
C PHE A 98 3.23 7.11 -12.28
N ASP A 99 2.91 8.33 -12.75
CA ASP A 99 3.46 8.90 -13.98
C ASP A 99 4.97 9.17 -13.86
N GLY A 100 5.46 9.24 -12.61
CA GLY A 100 6.77 9.75 -12.31
C GLY A 100 6.78 11.27 -12.43
N ASN A 101 7.64 11.92 -11.66
CA ASN A 101 7.89 13.33 -11.85
C ASN A 101 9.39 13.56 -11.82
N GLU A 102 9.98 13.68 -13.01
CA GLU A 102 11.40 13.98 -13.20
C GLU A 102 11.82 15.26 -12.46
N ALA A 103 10.93 16.27 -12.36
CA ALA A 103 11.21 17.50 -11.64
C ALA A 103 11.28 17.33 -10.12
N LYS A 104 10.68 16.26 -9.57
CA LYS A 104 10.71 15.92 -8.14
C LYS A 104 11.58 14.69 -7.83
N GLY A 105 12.22 14.09 -8.85
CA GLY A 105 13.01 12.87 -8.72
C GLY A 105 12.19 11.64 -8.33
N ILE A 106 10.91 11.61 -8.72
CA ILE A 106 10.01 10.48 -8.45
C ILE A 106 10.05 9.56 -9.67
N GLU A 107 10.55 8.34 -9.50
CA GLU A 107 10.50 7.31 -10.53
C GLU A 107 9.04 6.85 -10.71
N GLY A 108 8.59 6.70 -11.95
CA GLY A 108 7.24 6.21 -12.22
C GLY A 108 7.09 4.79 -11.68
N HIS A 109 6.08 4.59 -10.84
CA HIS A 109 5.78 3.28 -10.29
C HIS A 109 4.77 2.56 -11.18
N ASP A 110 5.15 1.39 -11.68
CA ASP A 110 4.23 0.45 -12.30
C ASP A 110 3.28 -0.17 -11.24
N GLY A 111 2.20 -0.78 -11.69
CA GLY A 111 1.15 -1.33 -10.81
C GLY A 111 -0.03 -0.39 -10.52
N PHE A 112 -0.13 0.75 -11.20
CA PHE A 112 -1.30 1.63 -11.11
C PHE A 112 -2.61 0.89 -11.41
N ASP A 113 -2.67 0.16 -12.53
CA ASP A 113 -3.91 -0.52 -12.97
C ASP A 113 -4.38 -1.58 -11.96
N GLU A 114 -3.44 -2.39 -11.44
CA GLU A 114 -3.73 -3.40 -10.43
C GLU A 114 -4.22 -2.78 -9.12
N LEU A 115 -3.55 -1.72 -8.65
CA LEU A 115 -3.94 -1.03 -7.42
C LEU A 115 -5.31 -0.36 -7.57
N MET A 116 -5.58 0.30 -8.71
CA MET A 116 -6.88 0.92 -8.96
C MET A 116 -8.00 -0.11 -9.05
N LYS A 117 -7.74 -1.26 -9.66
CA LYS A 117 -8.69 -2.37 -9.75
C LYS A 117 -9.01 -2.95 -8.38
N GLU A 118 -7.99 -3.19 -7.56
CA GLU A 118 -8.14 -3.64 -6.17
C GLU A 118 -8.90 -2.60 -5.33
N ALA A 119 -8.56 -1.31 -5.45
CA ALA A 119 -9.24 -0.23 -4.74
C ALA A 119 -10.71 -0.06 -5.17
N ALA A 120 -10.99 -0.17 -6.47
CA ALA A 120 -12.35 -0.09 -7.00
C ALA A 120 -13.21 -1.29 -6.57
N ALA A 121 -12.63 -2.49 -6.53
CA ALA A 121 -13.30 -3.68 -6.00
C ALA A 121 -13.59 -3.51 -4.50
N PHE A 122 -12.62 -3.02 -3.74
CA PHE A 122 -12.74 -2.80 -2.31
C PHE A 122 -13.82 -1.77 -1.96
N LEU A 123 -14.02 -0.74 -2.79
CA LEU A 123 -15.07 0.26 -2.61
C LEU A 123 -16.50 -0.29 -2.84
N ARG A 124 -16.64 -1.46 -3.47
CA ARG A 124 -17.93 -2.12 -3.73
C ARG A 124 -18.22 -3.29 -2.78
N GLU A 125 -17.27 -3.67 -1.95
CA GLU A 125 -17.35 -4.76 -0.96
C GLU A 125 -18.07 -4.31 0.32
#